data_AF-A0A506XKS9-F1
#
_entry.id   AF-A0A506XKS9-F1
#
_cell.length_a   1.000
_cell.length_b   1.000
_cell.length_c   1.000
_cell.angle_alpha   90.00
_cell.angle_beta   90.00
_cell.angle_gamma   90.00
#
_symmetry.space_group_name_H-M   'P 1'
#
loop_
_entity.id
_entity.type
_entity.pdbx_description
1 polymer ?
#
loop_
_entity_poly.entity_id
_entity_poly.type
_entity_poly.pdbx_seq_one_letter_code
_entity_poly.pdbx_strand_id
1 'polypeptide(L)' 'MQVVPLAGRRWRVTRGQGQVLGYVDQVDVVTADGAGSDAAASRWQSRRMRAGTAQMTVLGEFDSPGDALDMVRWV' A
#
# COMPACT_ATOMS: atom_id res chain seq x y z
N MET A 1 15.86 -5.93 -0.62
CA MET A 1 14.76 -4.95 -0.74
C MET A 1 14.68 -4.17 0.54
N GLN A 2 14.27 -2.91 0.48
CA GLN A 2 14.12 -2.07 1.66
C GLN A 2 12.69 -1.50 1.71
N VAL A 3 12.13 -1.45 2.91
CA VAL A 3 10.87 -0.77 3.20
C VAL A 3 11.21 0.49 3.98
N VAL A 4 10.84 1.64 3.43
CA VAL A 4 11.11 2.95 4.03
C VAL A 4 9.78 3.54 4.51
N PRO A 5 9.56 3.70 5.82
CA PRO A 5 8.36 4.35 6.32
C PRO A 5 8.37 5.83 5.95
N LEU A 6 7.20 6.34 5.53
CA LEU A 6 6.92 7.73 5.22
C LEU A 6 5.83 8.25 6.16
N ALA A 7 5.56 9.55 6.11
CA ALA A 7 4.46 10.16 6.84
C ALA A 7 3.09 9.60 6.38
N GLY A 8 2.09 9.70 7.26
CA GLY A 8 0.71 9.31 6.92
C GLY A 8 0.51 7.81 6.72
N ARG A 9 1.23 6.97 7.48
CA ARG A 9 1.11 5.51 7.43
C ARG A 9 1.33 4.91 6.03
N ARG A 10 2.19 5.56 5.24
CA ARG A 10 2.65 5.12 3.92
C ARG A 10 4.04 4.53 4.01
N TRP A 11 4.30 3.44 3.30
CA TRP A 11 5.62 2.83 3.15
C TRP A 11 6.04 2.83 1.68
N ARG A 12 7.32 3.13 1.43
CA ARG A 12 7.93 3.03 0.09
C ARG A 12 8.76 1.75 0.03
N VAL A 13 8.53 0.94 -1.00
CA VAL A 13 9.30 -0.27 -1.25
C VAL A 13 10.35 0.01 -2.31
N THR A 14 11.61 -0.31 -2.02
CA THR A 14 12.74 -0.10 -2.96
C THR A 14 13.57 -1.37 -3.19
N ARG A 15 14.16 -1.47 -4.38
CA ARG A 15 15.11 -2.51 -4.79
C ARG A 15 16.47 -1.90 -5.09
N GLY A 16 17.54 -2.57 -4.64
CA GLY A 16 18.91 -2.17 -4.93
C GLY A 16 19.22 -0.73 -4.49
N GLN A 17 19.93 0.01 -5.33
CA GLN A 17 20.42 1.38 -5.11
C GLN A 17 19.32 2.47 -5.22
N GLY A 18 18.10 2.18 -4.76
CA GLY A 18 17.02 3.18 -4.69
C GLY A 18 15.96 3.11 -5.79
N GLN A 19 15.93 2.05 -6.60
CA GLN A 19 14.81 1.85 -7.53
C GLN A 19 13.52 1.70 -6.73
N VAL A 20 12.58 2.63 -6.92
CA VAL A 20 11.26 2.54 -6.29
C VAL A 20 10.44 1.51 -7.03
N LEU A 21 10.00 0.51 -6.26
CA LEU A 21 9.18 -0.59 -6.72
C LEU A 21 7.70 -0.30 -6.55
N GLY A 22 7.33 0.47 -5.52
CA GLY A 22 5.96 0.74 -5.21
C GLY A 22 5.77 1.34 -3.82
N TYR A 23 4.50 1.42 -3.44
CA TYR A 23 4.05 1.99 -2.19
C TYR A 23 2.99 1.10 -1.56
N VAL A 24 2.95 1.10 -0.24
CA VAL A 24 1.92 0.48 0.57
C VAL A 24 1.34 1.55 1.49
N ASP A 25 0.03 1.68 1.52
CA ASP A 25 -0.68 2.75 2.22
C ASP A 25 -1.77 2.17 3.10
N GLN A 26 -1.88 2.64 4.34
CA GLN A 26 -3.10 2.39 5.08
C GLN A 26 -4.21 3.32 4.55
N VAL A 27 -5.38 2.74 4.25
CA VAL A 27 -6.57 3.44 3.78
C VAL A 27 -7.73 3.11 4.71
N ASP A 28 -8.52 4.12 5.04
CA ASP A 28 -9.71 3.93 5.87
C ASP A 28 -10.90 3.60 4.96
N VAL A 29 -11.54 2.46 5.22
CA VAL A 29 -12.76 2.08 4.50
C VAL A 29 -13.96 2.52 5.32
N VAL A 30 -14.77 3.40 4.72
CA VAL A 30 -16.10 3.74 5.25
C VAL A 30 -17.06 2.64 4.81
N THR A 31 -17.44 1.77 5.72
CA THR A 31 -18.53 0.81 5.47
C THR A 31 -19.84 1.58 5.36
N ALA A 32 -20.52 1.45 4.21
CA ALA A 32 -21.75 2.19 3.89
C ALA A 32 -22.98 1.73 4.68
N ASP A 33 -22.82 0.75 5.56
CA ASP A 33 -23.89 0.14 6.33
C ASP A 33 -24.17 1.09 7.51
N GLY A 34 -25.14 1.99 7.33
CA GLY A 34 -25.50 3.08 8.25
C GLY A 34 -25.92 2.70 9.68
N ALA A 35 -25.48 1.56 10.21
CA ALA A 35 -25.44 1.27 11.62
C ALA A 35 -24.24 2.03 12.24
N GLY A 36 -24.53 3.21 12.79
CA GLY A 36 -23.51 4.05 13.41
C GLY A 36 -22.70 3.30 14.46
N SER A 37 -21.37 3.33 14.32
CA SER A 37 -20.34 3.38 15.38
C SER A 37 -18.94 3.21 14.77
N ASP A 38 -18.27 4.32 14.46
CA ASP A 38 -16.84 4.65 14.64
C ASP A 38 -15.69 3.62 14.42
N ALA A 39 -15.90 2.50 13.76
CA ALA A 39 -14.79 1.61 13.37
C ALA A 39 -14.55 1.69 11.86
N ALA A 40 -13.85 2.72 11.40
CA ALA A 40 -13.23 2.65 10.07
C ALA A 40 -12.34 1.41 10.05
N ALA A 41 -12.69 0.41 9.24
CA ALA A 41 -11.83 -0.75 9.05
C ALA A 41 -10.63 -0.27 8.21
N SER A 42 -9.47 -0.14 8.85
CA SER A 42 -8.27 0.27 8.13
C SER A 42 -7.74 -0.90 7.30
N ARG A 43 -7.67 -0.72 5.97
CA ARG A 43 -7.07 -1.67 5.03
C ARG A 43 -5.73 -1.15 4.53
N TRP A 44 -4.98 -2.00 3.84
CA TRP A 44 -3.68 -1.67 3.27
C TRP A 44 -3.74 -1.80 1.75
N GLN A 45 -3.48 -0.71 1.04
CA GLN A 45 -3.49 -0.66 -0.42
C GLN A 45 -2.07 -0.79 -0.96
N SER A 46 -1.86 -1.69 -1.92
CA SER A 46 -0.58 -1.87 -2.60
C SER A 46 -0.58 -1.23 -3.97
N ARG A 47 0.50 -0.53 -4.30
CA ARG A 47 0.66 0.17 -5.58
C ARG A 47 2.03 -0.13 -6.16
N ARG A 48 2.07 -0.51 -7.43
CA ARG A 48 3.29 -0.81 -8.18
C ARG A 48 3.70 0.37 -9.05
N MET A 49 4.96 0.78 -8.97
CA MET A 49 5.54 1.69 -9.96
C MET A 49 5.92 0.91 -11.21
N ARG A 50 5.52 1.39 -12.37
CA ARG A 50 6.01 0.84 -13.64
C ARG A 50 7.43 1.36 -13.88
N ALA A 51 8.37 0.46 -14.15
CA ALA A 51 9.77 0.83 -14.36
C ALA A 51 9.90 1.80 -15.55
N GLY A 52 10.63 2.90 -15.34
CA GLY A 52 10.86 3.90 -16.38
C GLY A 52 9.69 4.85 -16.66
N THR A 53 8.57 4.76 -15.90
CA THR A 53 7.47 5.72 -16.01
C THR A 53 7.03 6.22 -14.64
N ALA A 54 6.34 7.37 -14.59
CA ALA A 54 5.72 7.89 -13.37
C ALA A 54 4.34 7.26 -13.10
N GLN A 55 4.02 6.14 -13.75
CA GLN A 55 2.71 5.49 -13.63
C GLN A 55 2.67 4.50 -12.48
N MET A 56 1.55 4.53 -11.75
CA MET A 56 1.26 3.62 -10.64
C MET A 56 0.03 2.78 -10.95
N THR A 57 0.11 1.50 -10.64
CA THR A 57 -1.04 0.57 -10.73
C THR A 57 -1.39 0.06 -9.34
N VAL A 58 -2.66 0.11 -8.98
CA VAL A 58 -3.17 -0.50 -7.75
C VAL A 58 -3.18 -2.02 -7.94
N LEU A 59 -2.51 -2.74 -7.04
CA LEU A 59 -2.46 -4.20 -7.06
C LEU A 59 -3.61 -4.82 -6.26
N GLY A 60 -4.09 -4.12 -5.24
CA GLY A 60 -5.20 -4.57 -4.41
C GLY A 60 -5.23 -3.90 -3.04
N GLU A 61 -6.22 -4.30 -2.24
CA GLU A 61 -6.40 -3.92 -0.85
C GLU A 61 -6.39 -5.17 0.03
N PHE A 62 -5.75 -5.06 1.19
CA PHE A 62 -5.42 -6.17 2.07
C PHE A 62 -5.75 -5.82 3.50
N ASP A 63 -6.03 -6.83 4.31
CA ASP A 63 -6.35 -6.62 5.73
C ASP A 63 -5.08 -6.50 6.58
N SER A 64 -3.92 -6.90 6.02
CA SER A 64 -2.62 -6.81 6.69
C SER A 64 -1.58 -6.04 5.86
N PRO A 65 -0.66 -5.32 6.53
CA PRO A 65 0.46 -4.67 5.85
C PRO A 65 1.46 -5.67 5.26
N GLY A 66 1.53 -6.89 5.81
CA GLY A 66 2.43 -7.94 5.34
C GLY A 66 2.04 -8.42 3.94
N ASP A 67 0.76 -8.76 3.76
CA ASP A 67 0.23 -9.21 2.46
C ASP A 67 0.36 -8.12 1.40
N ALA A 68 0.06 -6.88 1.79
CA ALA A 68 0.22 -5.71 0.93
C ALA A 68 1.68 -5.54 0.48
N LEU A 69 2.63 -5.66 1.40
CA LEU A 69 4.06 -5.60 1.09
C LEU A 69 4.50 -6.72 0.16
N ASP A 70 4.06 -7.95 0.42
CA ASP A 70 4.45 -9.11 -0.38
C ASP A 70 3.94 -8.99 -1.82
N MET A 71 2.76 -8.42 -2.03
CA MET A 71 2.27 -8.12 -3.38
C MET A 71 3.16 -7.14 -4.13
N VAL A 72 3.73 -6.12 -3.48
CA VAL A 72 4.69 -5.21 -4.14
C VAL A 72 6.05 -5.88 -4.38
N ARG A 73 6.40 -6.91 -3.60
CA ARG A 73 7.70 -7.60 -3.70
C ARG A 73 7.71 -8.63 -4.84
N TRP A 74 6.63 -9.37 -5.01
CA TRP A 74 6.61 -10.58 -5.85
C TRP A 74 5.91 -10.41 -7.20
N VAL A 75 5.17 -9.32 -7.41
CA VAL A 75 4.60 -8.92 -8.71
C VAL A 75 5.59 -8.05 -9.50
#